data_AF-A0A8J9X3J5-F1
#
_entry.id   AF-A0A8J9X3J5-F1
#
_cell.length_a   1.000
_cell.length_b   1.000
_cell.length_c   1.000
_cell.angle_alpha   90.00
_cell.angle_beta   90.00
_cell.angle_gamma   90.00
#
_symmetry.space_group_name_H-M   'P 1'
#
loop_
_entity.id
_entity.type
_entity.pdbx_description
1 polymer ?
#
loop_
_entity_poly.entity_id
_entity_poly.type
_entity_poly.pdbx_seq_one_letter_code
_entity_poly.pdbx_strand_id
1 'polypeptide(L)'
;MAVLHEDLQAKGFSVLAFPSNDFHQELETNEEIHRFWQQEFPEATFPVFAESSLRDNPIYQCLRNQLPGKEVRQNFFKYLVGRDGLAIDLFTKMQDPETLRSSIEELLAAL
;
A
#
# COMPACT_ATOMS: atom_id res chain seq x y z
N MET A 1 -3.43 -8.35 -2.87
CA MET A 1 -2.33 -7.49 -3.33
C MET A 1 -1.27 -8.26 -4.09
N ALA A 2 -0.83 -9.45 -3.64
CA ALA A 2 0.14 -10.28 -4.37
C ALA A 2 -0.28 -10.54 -5.83
N VAL A 3 -1.50 -11.03 -6.05
CA VAL A 3 -2.07 -11.23 -7.39
C VAL A 3 -2.02 -9.96 -8.25
N LEU A 4 -2.47 -8.81 -7.72
CA LEU A 4 -2.41 -7.53 -8.44
C LEU A 4 -0.99 -7.12 -8.82
N HIS A 5 -0.04 -7.32 -7.90
CA HIS A 5 1.35 -7.01 -8.16
C HIS A 5 1.90 -7.91 -9.26
N GLU A 6 1.70 -9.22 -9.15
CA GLU A 6 2.18 -10.21 -10.11
C GLU A 6 1.62 -9.97 -11.52
N ASP A 7 0.32 -9.71 -11.62
CA ASP A 7 -0.36 -9.50 -12.90
C ASP A 7 0.08 -8.22 -13.62
N LEU A 8 0.39 -7.16 -12.87
CA LEU A 8 0.56 -5.81 -13.41
C LEU A 8 2.00 -5.28 -13.32
N GLN A 9 2.91 -5.96 -12.63
CA GLN A 9 4.31 -5.52 -12.50
C GLN A 9 5.02 -5.37 -13.85
N ALA A 10 4.78 -6.27 -14.79
CA ALA A 10 5.36 -6.22 -16.13
C ALA A 10 4.86 -5.00 -16.95
N LYS A 11 3.74 -4.40 -16.53
CA LYS A 11 3.17 -3.18 -17.12
C LYS A 11 3.67 -1.91 -16.41
N GLY A 12 4.50 -2.04 -15.38
CA GLY A 12 5.07 -0.92 -14.63
C GLY A 12 4.27 -0.51 -13.39
N PHE A 13 3.43 -1.40 -12.86
CA PHE A 13 2.81 -1.21 -11.54
C PHE A 13 3.69 -1.81 -10.43
N SER A 14 3.64 -1.25 -9.22
CA SER A 14 4.28 -1.87 -8.06
C SER A 14 3.45 -1.66 -6.80
N VAL A 15 3.50 -2.65 -5.91
CA VAL A 15 2.94 -2.55 -4.55
C VAL A 15 4.10 -2.25 -3.62
N LEU A 16 3.89 -1.39 -2.63
CA LEU A 16 4.85 -1.10 -1.57
C LEU A 16 4.12 -1.25 -0.24
N ALA A 17 4.60 -2.13 0.65
CA ALA A 17 3.94 -2.41 1.92
C ALA A 17 4.67 -1.74 3.09
N PHE A 18 3.95 -0.91 3.86
CA PHE A 18 4.45 -0.20 5.02
C PHE A 18 3.74 -0.71 6.28
N PRO A 19 4.34 -1.63 7.05
CA PRO A 19 3.82 -2.06 8.34
C PRO A 19 3.70 -0.88 9.31
N SER A 20 2.66 -0.89 10.13
CA SER A 20 2.44 0.14 11.15
C SER A 20 1.62 -0.40 12.31
N ASN A 21 2.08 -0.13 13.53
CA ASN A 21 1.35 -0.50 14.74
C ASN A 21 0.43 0.60 15.29
N ASP A 22 0.18 1.67 14.53
CA ASP A 22 -0.70 2.79 14.95
C ASP A 22 -2.16 2.37 15.23
N PHE A 23 -2.56 1.19 14.76
CA PHE A 23 -3.87 0.60 15.03
C PHE A 23 -3.82 -0.63 15.95
N HIS A 24 -2.68 -0.92 16.58
CA HIS A 24 -2.50 -2.05 17.52
C HIS A 24 -2.82 -3.43 16.90
N GLN A 25 -2.38 -3.66 15.66
CA GLN A 25 -2.58 -4.94 14.96
C GLN A 25 -1.31 -5.43 14.24
N GLU A 26 -0.14 -4.91 14.62
CA GLU A 26 1.16 -5.32 14.07
C GLU A 26 2.04 -5.93 15.16
N LEU A 27 3.01 -6.76 14.75
CA LEU A 27 3.97 -7.39 15.66
C LEU A 27 4.97 -6.36 16.22
N GLU A 28 5.63 -6.71 17.33
CA GLU A 28 6.46 -5.75 18.08
C GLU A 28 7.79 -5.40 17.39
N THR A 29 8.37 -6.35 16.65
CA THR A 29 9.70 -6.18 16.04
C THR A 29 9.69 -6.36 14.53
N ASN A 30 10.59 -5.66 13.83
CA ASN A 30 10.76 -5.80 12.38
C ASN A 30 11.11 -7.23 11.96
N GLU A 31 11.90 -7.94 12.76
CA GLU A 31 12.26 -9.34 12.52
C GLU A 31 11.05 -10.27 12.60
N GLU A 32 10.14 -10.04 13.56
CA GLU A 32 8.89 -10.80 13.68
C GLU A 32 7.93 -10.49 12.54
N ILE A 33 7.77 -9.21 12.18
CA ILE A 33 6.96 -8.77 11.03
C ILE A 33 7.47 -9.44 9.76
N HIS A 34 8.79 -9.36 9.51
CA HIS A 34 9.39 -9.94 8.31
C HIS A 34 9.19 -11.46 8.24
N ARG A 35 9.42 -12.16 9.36
CA ARG A 35 9.22 -13.61 9.43
C ARG A 35 7.76 -13.99 9.20
N PHE A 36 6.83 -13.30 9.85
CA PHE A 36 5.40 -13.52 9.69
C PHE A 36 4.98 -13.34 8.23
N TRP A 37 5.39 -12.23 7.59
CA TRP A 37 5.09 -11.97 6.19
C TRP A 37 5.63 -13.05 5.24
N GLN A 38 6.87 -13.50 5.44
CA GLN A 38 7.43 -14.57 4.62
C GLN A 38 6.73 -15.92 4.80
N GLN A 39 6.22 -16.20 6.00
CA GLN A 39 5.53 -17.45 6.32
C GLN A 39 4.09 -17.47 5.82
N GLU A 40 3.35 -16.37 6.06
CA GLU A 40 1.93 -16.28 5.73
C GLU A 40 1.66 -15.87 4.29
N PHE A 41 2.59 -15.14 3.66
CA PHE A 41 2.46 -14.63 2.28
C PHE A 41 3.71 -14.90 1.44
N PRO A 42 4.14 -16.17 1.28
CA PRO A 42 5.35 -16.50 0.52
C PRO A 42 5.29 -16.08 -0.96
N GLU A 43 4.09 -15.88 -1.51
CA GLU A 43 3.85 -15.39 -2.88
C GLU A 43 3.97 -13.86 -3.02
N ALA A 44 4.05 -13.11 -1.92
CA ALA A 44 4.20 -11.66 -1.97
C ALA A 44 5.64 -11.30 -2.39
N THR A 45 5.78 -10.88 -3.65
CA THR A 45 7.08 -10.54 -4.27
C THR A 45 7.42 -9.05 -4.23
N PHE A 46 6.54 -8.22 -3.67
CA PHE A 46 6.75 -6.79 -3.52
C PHE A 46 7.50 -6.44 -2.21
N PRO A 47 8.18 -5.28 -2.15
CA PRO A 47 8.91 -4.87 -0.96
C PRO A 47 7.98 -4.60 0.24
N VAL A 48 8.36 -5.14 1.39
CA VAL A 48 7.82 -4.83 2.72
C VAL A 48 8.90 -4.04 3.46
N PHE A 49 8.57 -2.82 3.87
CA PHE A 49 9.49 -1.90 4.55
C PHE A 49 9.51 -2.15 6.05
N ALA A 50 10.44 -1.49 6.76
CA ALA A 50 10.44 -1.46 8.21
C ALA A 50 9.16 -0.81 8.74
N GLU A 51 8.69 -1.31 9.89
CA GLU A 51 7.61 -0.72 10.65
C GLU A 51 7.89 0.75 10.97
N SER A 52 6.84 1.55 10.86
CA SER A 52 6.87 2.94 11.28
C SER A 52 5.48 3.42 11.68
N SER A 53 5.42 4.33 12.65
CA SER A 53 4.19 5.09 12.92
C SER A 53 3.85 5.93 11.68
N LEU A 54 2.56 6.02 11.35
CA LEU A 54 2.06 6.90 10.29
C LEU A 54 2.47 8.36 10.56
N ARG A 55 2.54 8.76 11.83
CA ARG A 55 2.95 10.11 12.24
C ARG A 55 4.39 10.43 11.83
N ASP A 56 5.28 9.45 11.89
CA ASP A 56 6.71 9.63 11.66
C ASP A 56 7.15 9.20 10.25
N ASN A 57 6.26 8.57 9.47
CA ASN A 57 6.55 8.12 8.12
C ASN A 57 6.42 9.27 7.10
N PRO A 58 7.51 9.74 6.48
CA PRO A 58 7.49 10.90 5.58
C PRO A 58 6.71 10.64 4.28
N ILE A 59 6.67 9.40 3.80
CA ILE A 59 5.89 9.02 2.61
C ILE A 59 4.40 9.17 2.93
N TYR A 60 3.95 8.64 4.07
CA TYR A 60 2.57 8.78 4.51
C TYR A 60 2.18 10.26 4.67
N GLN A 61 3.00 11.06 5.36
CA GLN A 61 2.73 12.49 5.55
C GLN A 61 2.62 13.23 4.22
N CYS A 62 3.51 12.94 3.27
CA CYS A 62 3.46 13.53 1.93
C CYS A 62 2.15 13.20 1.21
N LEU A 63 1.77 11.93 1.15
CA LEU A 63 0.56 11.48 0.44
C LEU A 63 -0.72 11.97 1.12
N ARG A 64 -0.76 11.99 2.45
CA ARG A 64 -1.88 12.54 3.23
C ARG A 64 -2.14 14.01 2.91
N ASN A 65 -1.08 14.81 2.77
CA ASN A 65 -1.21 16.24 2.49
C ASN A 65 -1.71 16.53 1.07
N GLN A 66 -1.51 15.61 0.12
CA GLN A 66 -2.01 15.74 -1.25
C GLN A 66 -3.51 15.42 -1.39
N LEU A 67 -4.08 14.66 -0.46
CA LEU A 67 -5.50 14.26 -0.46
C LEU A 67 -6.23 14.78 0.80
N PRO A 68 -6.40 16.10 0.96
CA PRO A 68 -7.07 16.67 2.13
C PRO A 68 -8.50 16.14 2.27
N GLY A 69 -8.89 15.80 3.49
CA GLY A 69 -10.21 15.24 3.81
C GLY A 69 -10.33 13.72 3.66
N LYS A 70 -9.33 13.03 3.09
CA LYS A 70 -9.27 11.56 3.07
C LYS A 70 -8.51 11.06 4.30
N GLU A 71 -9.25 10.50 5.26
CA GLU A 71 -8.71 10.04 6.54
C GLU A 71 -8.47 8.53 6.56
N VAL A 72 -7.33 8.13 7.11
CA VAL A 72 -7.06 6.74 7.48
C VAL A 72 -7.58 6.50 8.89
N ARG A 73 -8.41 5.46 9.05
CA ARG A 73 -9.05 5.12 10.34
C ARG A 73 -8.70 3.72 10.85
N GLN A 74 -8.09 2.89 10.01
CA GLN A 74 -7.72 1.51 10.30
C GLN A 74 -6.66 1.02 9.31
N ASN A 75 -6.07 -0.14 9.61
CA ASN A 75 -5.14 -0.85 8.73
C ASN A 75 -5.74 -1.22 7.36
N PHE A 76 -4.84 -1.58 6.44
CA PHE A 76 -5.15 -1.99 5.08
C PHE A 76 -5.81 -0.91 4.22
N PHE A 77 -5.45 0.36 4.44
CA PHE A 77 -5.68 1.42 3.44
C PHE A 77 -4.62 1.34 2.34
N LYS A 78 -4.88 1.96 1.18
CA LYS A 78 -3.95 1.99 0.04
C LYS A 78 -3.99 3.38 -0.60
N TYR A 79 -2.85 4.03 -0.74
CA TYR A 79 -2.74 5.17 -1.65
C TYR A 79 -2.46 4.64 -3.06
N LEU A 80 -3.24 5.11 -4.05
CA LEU A 80 -2.90 4.96 -5.45
C LEU A 80 -2.08 6.18 -5.86
N VAL A 81 -0.88 5.94 -6.37
CA VAL A 81 0.11 6.99 -6.69
C VAL A 81 0.43 6.92 -8.17
N GLY A 82 0.41 8.06 -8.85
CA GLY A 82 0.75 8.19 -10.25
C GLY A 82 2.25 8.02 -10.51
N ARG A 83 2.63 7.85 -11.78
CA ARG A 83 4.04 7.77 -12.20
C ARG A 83 4.83 9.06 -11.94
N ASP A 84 4.12 10.18 -11.79
CA ASP A 84 4.65 11.49 -11.41
C ASP A 84 4.85 11.63 -9.88
N GLY A 85 4.49 10.62 -9.10
CA GLY A 85 4.57 10.62 -7.64
C GLY A 85 3.40 11.33 -6.94
N LEU A 86 2.37 11.75 -7.69
CA LEU A 86 1.20 12.40 -7.10
C LEU A 86 0.18 11.38 -6.61
N ALA A 87 -0.42 11.66 -5.45
CA ALA A 87 -1.49 10.85 -4.88
C ALA A 87 -2.78 11.06 -5.69
N ILE A 88 -3.31 9.97 -6.25
CA ILE A 88 -4.52 9.98 -7.08
C ILE A 88 -5.74 9.71 -6.20
N ASP A 89 -5.67 8.67 -5.36
CA ASP A 89 -6.77 8.29 -4.48
C ASP A 89 -6.28 7.55 -3.21
N LEU A 90 -7.15 7.48 -2.21
CA LEU A 90 -7.01 6.67 -1.00
C LEU A 90 -8.13 5.62 -0.99
N PHE A 91 -7.74 4.36 -1.07
CA PHE A 91 -8.63 3.21 -0.94
C PHE A 91 -8.63 2.70 0.50
N THR A 92 -9.81 2.41 1.05
CA THR A 92 -10.00 1.85 2.39
C THR A 92 -9.96 0.31 2.35
N LYS A 93 -9.96 -0.31 3.54
CA LYS A 93 -10.05 -1.77 3.68
C LYS A 93 -11.32 -2.37 3.04
N MET A 94 -12.43 -1.63 3.01
CA MET A 94 -13.75 -2.14 2.60
C MET A 94 -14.02 -2.01 1.11
N GLN A 95 -13.16 -1.33 0.34
CA GLN A 95 -13.38 -1.16 -1.09
C GLN A 95 -13.14 -2.45 -1.86
N ASP A 96 -13.95 -2.63 -2.91
CA ASP A 96 -13.88 -3.75 -3.83
C ASP A 96 -12.50 -3.79 -4.53
N PRO A 97 -11.76 -4.90 -4.44
CA PRO A 97 -10.51 -5.10 -5.17
C PRO A 97 -10.60 -4.83 -6.68
N GLU A 98 -11.74 -5.10 -7.31
CA GLU A 98 -11.93 -4.85 -8.75
C GLU A 98 -11.96 -3.36 -9.09
N THR A 99 -12.44 -2.52 -8.17
CA THR A 99 -12.40 -1.07 -8.34
C THR A 99 -10.94 -0.59 -8.35
N LEU A 100 -10.12 -1.07 -7.43
CA LEU A 100 -8.69 -0.75 -7.38
C LEU A 100 -7.97 -1.25 -8.64
N ARG A 101 -8.24 -2.48 -9.09
CA ARG A 101 -7.67 -3.06 -10.31
C ARG A 101 -7.98 -2.19 -11.53
N SER A 102 -9.24 -1.83 -11.70
CA SER A 102 -9.71 -1.01 -12.82
C SER A 102 -9.03 0.36 -12.84
N SER A 103 -8.92 1.03 -11.68
CA SER A 103 -8.20 2.32 -11.58
C SER A 103 -6.71 2.20 -11.93
N ILE A 104 -6.06 1.09 -11.55
CA ILE A 104 -4.65 0.86 -11.92
C ILE A 104 -4.53 0.65 -13.44
N GLU A 105 -5.38 -0.19 -14.04
CA GLU A 105 -5.31 -0.49 -15.47
C GLU A 105 -5.61 0.73 -16.34
N GLU A 106 -6.51 1.62 -15.92
CA GLU A 106 -6.76 2.90 -16.59
C GLU A 106 -5.50 3.78 -16.61
N LEU A 107 -4.80 3.91 -15.48
CA LEU A 107 -3.55 4.68 -15.39
C LEU A 107 -2.41 4.06 -16.21
N LEU A 108 -2.38 2.73 -16.32
CA LEU A 108 -1.41 2.03 -17.16
C LEU A 108 -1.72 2.14 -18.66
N ALA A 109 -2.98 2.37 -19.03
CA ALA A 109 -3.41 2.54 -20.42
C ALA A 109 -3.31 3.98 -20.93
N ALA A 110 -3.27 4.98 -20.04
CA ALA A 110 -3.17 6.39 -20.38
C ALA A 110 -1.76 6.83 -20.87
N LEU A 111 -0.98 5.89 -21.41
CA LEU A 111 0.42 6.04 -21.86
C LEU A 111 0.55 5.73 -23.35
#